data_AF-A0A534XG26-F1
#
_entry.id   AF-A0A534XG26-F1
#
_cell.length_a   1.000
_cell.length_b   1.000
_cell.length_c   1.000
_cell.angle_alpha   90.00
_cell.angle_beta   90.00
_cell.angle_gamma   90.00
#
_symmetry.space_group_name_H-M   'P 1'
#
loop_
_entity.id
_entity.type
_entity.pdbx_description
1 polymer ?
#
loop_
_entity_poly.entity_id
_entity_poly.type
_entity_poly.pdbx_seq_one_letter_code
_entity_poly.pdbx_strand_id
1 'polypeptide(L)'
;MGKGRAAVALHAAILGVVVWLGVLAGHGPAVAASYDFTGHWTGTAQQEGQPANALTADFTSTGPKTFTGTVMVDELCTVNGKAKPHMKVVLRVECNNGSIVKIRGRLDRATQTMQGTFAEFRQRRLRHRGTFVLSRQDGSSSTTTTTLPGSQASGHAQILHGPAPSSPAPGVTPFTASVPGDGHWALSPDQGRVTFVNLAFQSADGNVQSVDLTDCVATYVRNSAALTQMLDCPFQLPPGTYVGLGVGVLTTFEVLINDSVNGFYTDPASPNGITTSPPVGGPQFASFVVPGPGGTGTVLSAQTFFTTPIVVDAGAPVTVDIVADMIHTVFANVSGGVPSFDTSLPLPAVQLVASLEGAGKVEFYSPTGTALDTLMPGPTDDESGSVRVFYASPGQASYVFSPVPGPSQAWSVSPATSPVNPGNGFRAGGYLGLDSGNVLCWALPSDYTYASYTELCEMSIVTTVGQTTTLRCQQMTTVPPPLSGDTYASGCPAITPDEQRTLTLVAN
;
A
#
# COMPACT_ATOMS: atom_id res chain seq x y z
N MET A 1 -41.30 27.70 53.84
CA MET A 1 -40.16 28.61 53.55
C MET A 1 -38.98 27.68 53.29
N GLY A 2 -38.40 27.49 52.09
CA GLY A 2 -38.08 28.39 50.96
C GLY A 2 -36.55 28.59 50.96
N LYS A 3 -35.76 28.48 49.88
CA LYS A 3 -35.94 28.35 48.40
C LYS A 3 -34.86 27.35 47.87
N GLY A 4 -35.01 26.61 46.75
CA GLY A 4 -34.76 27.04 45.34
C GLY A 4 -33.26 27.16 45.03
N ARG A 5 -32.64 26.62 43.96
CA ARG A 5 -33.01 26.17 42.58
C ARG A 5 -32.09 24.95 42.19
N ALA A 6 -32.40 23.98 41.32
CA ALA A 6 -32.86 23.96 39.90
C ALA A 6 -31.82 24.59 38.91
N ALA A 7 -31.52 24.07 37.71
CA ALA A 7 -32.09 22.96 36.91
C ALA A 7 -30.99 22.33 35.99
N VAL A 8 -30.99 21.01 35.71
CA VAL A 8 -31.55 20.32 34.51
C VAL A 8 -30.87 20.67 33.17
N ALA A 9 -30.28 19.67 32.52
CA ALA A 9 -29.98 19.65 31.08
C ALA A 9 -31.11 18.93 30.33
N LEU A 10 -31.52 19.44 29.16
CA LEU A 10 -32.67 18.92 28.40
C LEU A 10 -32.44 18.85 26.88
N HIS A 11 -32.57 17.63 26.36
CA HIS A 11 -33.02 17.15 25.04
C HIS A 11 -33.41 18.15 23.92
N ALA A 12 -32.99 17.81 22.69
CA ALA A 12 -33.78 17.64 21.45
C ALA A 12 -32.81 17.10 20.36
N ALA A 13 -33.15 16.38 19.28
CA ALA A 13 -34.38 15.86 18.64
C ALA A 13 -33.93 14.75 17.64
N ILE A 14 -34.73 13.87 17.01
CA ILE A 14 -36.18 13.53 16.99
C ILE A 14 -36.33 12.05 16.53
N LEU A 15 -37.52 11.43 16.61
CA LEU A 15 -37.81 10.08 16.08
C LEU A 15 -38.27 10.08 14.61
N GLY A 16 -38.00 8.97 13.90
CA GLY A 16 -38.76 8.53 12.73
C GLY A 16 -39.05 7.01 12.82
N VAL A 17 -40.33 6.64 12.88
CA VAL A 17 -40.83 5.24 12.99
C VAL A 17 -41.92 5.04 11.94
N VAL A 18 -42.05 3.81 11.38
CA VAL A 18 -43.20 3.15 10.68
C VAL A 18 -42.68 2.32 9.48
N VAL A 19 -43.04 1.06 9.16
CA VAL A 19 -43.87 -0.02 9.76
C VAL A 19 -43.65 -1.34 8.95
N TRP A 20 -43.50 -2.52 9.61
CA TRP A 20 -43.81 -3.93 9.18
C TRP A 20 -43.32 -4.48 7.81
N LEU A 21 -43.25 -5.79 7.47
CA LEU A 21 -43.47 -7.12 8.10
C LEU A 21 -42.12 -7.92 8.00
N GLY A 22 -41.80 -9.04 8.65
CA GLY A 22 -42.57 -10.06 9.34
C GLY A 22 -42.30 -11.47 8.76
N VAL A 23 -41.29 -12.19 9.29
CA VAL A 23 -41.14 -13.66 9.11
C VAL A 23 -40.73 -14.30 10.43
N LEU A 24 -41.57 -15.20 10.94
CA LEU A 24 -41.21 -16.16 11.99
C LEU A 24 -40.62 -17.41 11.34
N ALA A 25 -39.37 -17.74 11.63
CA ALA A 25 -38.79 -19.03 11.30
C ALA A 25 -37.76 -19.48 12.35
N GLY A 26 -37.98 -20.65 12.95
CA GLY A 26 -36.90 -21.46 13.55
C GLY A 26 -36.34 -21.03 14.91
N HIS A 27 -37.14 -21.12 15.98
CA HIS A 27 -36.57 -21.28 17.33
C HIS A 27 -35.99 -22.70 17.49
N GLY A 28 -34.82 -22.95 16.90
CA GLY A 28 -33.98 -24.08 17.30
C GLY A 28 -33.36 -23.81 18.67
N PRO A 29 -33.02 -24.84 19.48
CA PRO A 29 -32.28 -24.62 20.71
C PRO A 29 -30.94 -23.96 20.38
N ALA A 30 -30.62 -22.87 21.07
CA ALA A 30 -29.36 -22.15 20.86
C ALA A 30 -28.17 -23.03 21.22
N VAL A 31 -27.62 -23.72 20.22
CA VAL A 31 -26.35 -24.44 20.32
C VAL A 31 -25.31 -23.37 20.66
N ALA A 32 -24.80 -23.38 21.89
CA ALA A 32 -23.79 -22.44 22.32
C ALA A 32 -22.61 -22.46 21.34
N ALA A 33 -22.45 -21.39 20.58
CA ALA A 33 -21.59 -21.36 19.39
C ALA A 33 -20.20 -21.91 19.73
N SER A 34 -19.74 -22.84 18.89
CA SER A 34 -18.37 -23.34 18.92
C SER A 34 -17.44 -22.15 18.77
N TYR A 35 -16.50 -21.99 19.71
CA TYR A 35 -15.49 -20.95 19.59
C TYR A 35 -14.50 -21.36 18.51
N ASP A 36 -14.25 -20.47 17.56
CA ASP A 36 -13.21 -20.64 16.57
C ASP A 36 -11.85 -20.26 17.16
N PHE A 37 -10.94 -21.23 17.24
CA PHE A 37 -9.58 -21.04 17.74
C PHE A 37 -8.59 -20.57 16.66
N THR A 38 -9.02 -20.45 15.39
CA THR A 38 -8.12 -20.25 14.23
C THR A 38 -7.35 -18.93 14.28
N GLY A 39 -6.13 -18.92 13.74
CA GLY A 39 -5.29 -17.73 13.61
C GLY A 39 -4.14 -17.69 14.62
N HIS A 40 -3.47 -16.53 14.68
CA HIS A 40 -2.24 -16.35 15.43
C HIS A 40 -2.50 -15.96 16.90
N TRP A 41 -1.68 -16.51 17.81
CA TRP A 41 -1.73 -16.28 19.25
C TRP A 41 -0.32 -16.00 19.77
N THR A 42 -0.18 -15.00 20.62
CA THR A 42 1.10 -14.67 21.27
C THR A 42 0.94 -14.51 22.77
N GLY A 43 2.03 -14.67 23.51
CA GLY A 43 2.04 -14.49 24.94
C GLY A 43 3.32 -15.02 25.57
N THR A 44 3.20 -15.61 26.76
CA THR A 44 4.36 -16.08 27.53
C THR A 44 4.11 -17.42 28.22
N ALA A 45 5.19 -18.18 28.38
CA ALA A 45 5.25 -19.37 29.22
C ALA A 45 6.29 -19.16 30.32
N GLN A 46 5.91 -19.40 31.58
CA GLN A 46 6.80 -19.30 32.72
C GLN A 46 6.95 -20.67 33.38
N GLN A 47 8.17 -21.23 33.32
CA GLN A 47 8.50 -22.42 34.08
C GLN A 47 8.71 -22.06 35.56
N GLU A 48 8.32 -22.98 36.45
CA GLU A 48 8.56 -22.86 37.90
C GLU A 48 10.06 -22.65 38.21
N GLY A 49 10.39 -21.51 38.83
CA GLY A 49 11.76 -21.12 39.17
C GLY A 49 12.58 -20.47 38.04
N GLN A 50 11.95 -20.10 36.91
CA GLN A 50 12.61 -19.46 35.76
C GLN A 50 11.89 -18.15 35.34
N PRO A 51 12.53 -17.26 34.56
CA PRO A 51 11.84 -16.15 33.91
C PRO A 51 10.78 -16.63 32.92
N ALA A 52 9.93 -15.71 32.48
CA ALA A 52 8.92 -15.98 31.46
C ALA A 52 9.54 -15.85 30.05
N ASN A 53 9.39 -16.88 29.23
CA ASN A 53 9.81 -16.89 27.83
C ASN A 53 8.63 -16.47 26.93
N ALA A 54 8.94 -15.88 25.77
CA ALA A 54 7.96 -15.61 24.74
C ALA A 54 7.38 -16.93 24.17
N LEU A 55 6.12 -16.88 23.75
CA LEU A 55 5.37 -18.02 23.23
C LEU A 55 4.52 -17.53 22.06
N THR A 56 4.68 -18.12 20.89
CA THR A 56 3.79 -17.90 19.75
C THR A 56 3.13 -19.22 19.34
N ALA A 57 1.92 -19.14 18.79
CA ALA A 57 1.16 -20.30 18.38
C ALA A 57 0.17 -19.95 17.26
N ASP A 58 0.11 -20.80 16.24
CA ASP A 58 -0.88 -20.69 15.17
C ASP A 58 -1.82 -21.88 15.30
N PHE A 59 -3.12 -21.60 15.46
CA PHE A 59 -4.14 -22.64 15.61
C PHE A 59 -5.09 -22.65 14.41
N THR A 60 -5.75 -23.80 14.20
CA THR A 60 -6.77 -23.98 13.15
C THR A 60 -7.88 -24.86 13.70
N SER A 61 -9.11 -24.37 13.68
CA SER A 61 -10.29 -25.15 14.11
C SER A 61 -10.56 -26.30 13.14
N THR A 62 -10.52 -27.54 13.64
CA THR A 62 -10.75 -28.77 12.86
C THR A 62 -12.11 -29.40 13.14
N GLY A 63 -12.90 -28.84 14.06
CA GLY A 63 -14.27 -29.24 14.32
C GLY A 63 -14.89 -28.48 15.51
N PRO A 64 -16.17 -28.71 15.85
CA PRO A 64 -16.92 -27.88 16.80
C PRO A 64 -16.33 -27.77 18.22
N LYS A 65 -15.38 -28.64 18.58
CA LYS A 65 -14.69 -28.68 19.89
C LYS A 65 -13.21 -29.06 19.75
N THR A 66 -12.64 -29.03 18.56
CA THR A 66 -11.29 -29.54 18.26
C THR A 66 -10.55 -28.59 17.34
N PHE A 67 -9.26 -28.44 17.58
CA PHE A 67 -8.37 -27.61 16.78
C PHE A 67 -6.97 -28.22 16.77
N THR A 68 -6.20 -27.93 15.74
CA THR A 68 -4.79 -28.31 15.61
C THR A 68 -3.95 -27.05 15.48
N GLY A 69 -2.63 -27.20 15.35
CA GLY A 69 -1.76 -26.06 15.08
C GLY A 69 -0.30 -26.32 15.43
N THR A 70 0.45 -25.23 15.52
CA THR A 70 1.86 -25.18 15.91
C THR A 70 2.05 -24.28 17.12
N VAL A 71 3.07 -24.56 17.92
CA VAL A 71 3.57 -23.71 19.01
C VAL A 71 5.07 -23.56 18.82
N MET A 72 5.57 -22.35 19.01
CA MET A 72 6.99 -22.01 19.01
C MET A 72 7.34 -21.37 20.35
N VAL A 73 8.40 -21.89 20.98
CA VAL A 73 9.05 -21.32 22.19
C VAL A 73 10.51 -21.10 21.85
N ASP A 74 11.24 -22.21 21.71
CA ASP A 74 12.62 -22.29 21.21
C ASP A 74 12.73 -23.23 19.99
N GLU A 75 11.78 -24.17 19.84
CA GLU A 75 11.64 -25.08 18.71
C GLU A 75 10.17 -25.17 18.26
N LEU A 76 9.94 -25.62 17.02
CA LEU A 76 8.60 -25.82 16.49
C LEU A 76 8.00 -27.15 17.01
N CYS A 77 6.83 -27.05 17.64
CA CYS A 77 6.07 -28.20 18.13
C CYS A 77 4.66 -28.26 17.52
N THR A 78 4.15 -29.47 17.30
CA THR A 78 2.80 -29.70 16.78
C THR A 78 1.78 -29.81 17.91
N VAL A 79 0.55 -29.34 17.67
CA VAL A 79 -0.49 -29.20 18.70
C VAL A 79 -1.78 -29.89 18.31
N ASN A 80 -2.33 -30.67 19.24
CA ASN A 80 -3.67 -31.22 19.18
C ASN A 80 -4.50 -30.71 20.37
N GLY A 81 -5.46 -29.83 20.08
CA GLY A 81 -6.30 -29.11 21.04
C GLY A 81 -7.75 -29.60 21.10
N LYS A 82 -8.33 -29.61 22.31
CA LYS A 82 -9.74 -29.93 22.53
C LYS A 82 -10.39 -28.99 23.55
N ALA A 83 -11.48 -28.34 23.12
CA ALA A 83 -12.35 -27.56 23.97
C ALA A 83 -13.35 -28.46 24.71
N LYS A 84 -13.50 -28.23 26.02
CA LYS A 84 -14.45 -28.88 26.92
C LYS A 84 -15.50 -27.86 27.41
N PRO A 85 -16.62 -28.31 28.02
CA PRO A 85 -17.61 -27.40 28.60
C PRO A 85 -16.99 -26.34 29.52
N HIS A 86 -17.62 -25.16 29.55
CA HIS A 86 -17.15 -23.95 30.26
C HIS A 86 -15.77 -23.44 29.80
N MET A 87 -15.47 -23.56 28.50
CA MET A 87 -14.25 -23.05 27.85
C MET A 87 -12.93 -23.55 28.46
N LYS A 88 -12.96 -24.76 29.05
CA LYS A 88 -11.75 -25.46 29.48
C LYS A 88 -11.06 -26.04 28.25
N VAL A 89 -9.80 -25.68 28.02
CA VAL A 89 -9.00 -26.14 26.89
C VAL A 89 -7.98 -27.16 27.38
N VAL A 90 -7.84 -28.27 26.66
CA VAL A 90 -6.75 -29.24 26.89
C VAL A 90 -5.98 -29.36 25.58
N LEU A 91 -4.67 -29.12 25.62
CA LEU A 91 -3.80 -29.35 24.48
C LEU A 91 -2.78 -30.44 24.79
N ARG A 92 -2.44 -31.22 23.75
CA ARG A 92 -1.29 -32.12 23.73
C ARG A 92 -0.35 -31.59 22.66
N VAL A 93 0.86 -31.26 23.08
CA VAL A 93 1.92 -30.73 22.21
C VAL A 93 3.00 -31.81 22.07
N GLU A 94 3.48 -32.02 20.85
CA GLU A 94 4.55 -32.95 20.52
C GLU A 94 5.65 -32.21 19.76
N CYS A 95 6.85 -32.18 20.33
CA CYS A 95 8.01 -31.48 19.78
C CYS A 95 8.98 -32.48 19.12
N ASN A 96 9.78 -32.01 18.17
CA ASN A 96 10.65 -32.86 17.35
C ASN A 96 11.72 -33.63 18.16
N ASN A 97 12.11 -33.12 19.34
CA ASN A 97 13.02 -33.81 20.27
C ASN A 97 12.38 -34.99 21.06
N GLY A 98 11.13 -35.33 20.78
CA GLY A 98 10.37 -36.42 21.43
C GLY A 98 9.82 -36.08 22.82
N SER A 99 9.79 -34.80 23.20
CA SER A 99 9.06 -34.33 24.38
C SER A 99 7.56 -34.24 24.11
N ILE A 100 6.76 -34.43 25.16
CA ILE A 100 5.30 -34.31 25.12
C ILE A 100 4.86 -33.34 26.22
N VAL A 101 4.36 -32.16 25.83
CA VAL A 101 3.80 -31.20 26.78
C VAL A 101 2.29 -31.39 26.87
N LYS A 102 1.77 -31.47 28.09
CA LYS A 102 0.32 -31.49 28.36
C LYS A 102 -0.09 -30.16 28.95
N ILE A 103 -0.95 -29.45 28.24
CA ILE A 103 -1.41 -28.10 28.59
C ILE A 103 -2.88 -28.17 29.03
N ARG A 104 -3.22 -27.45 30.09
CA ARG A 104 -4.59 -27.29 30.59
C ARG A 104 -4.84 -25.82 30.87
N GLY A 105 -5.74 -25.22 30.12
CA GLY A 105 -6.11 -23.81 30.28
C GLY A 105 -7.60 -23.56 30.28
N ARG A 106 -7.94 -22.29 30.42
CA ARG A 106 -9.28 -21.74 30.23
C ARG A 106 -9.18 -20.56 29.29
N LEU A 107 -10.08 -20.53 28.32
CA LEU A 107 -10.23 -19.41 27.38
C LEU A 107 -11.31 -18.47 27.90
N ASP A 108 -10.97 -17.19 28.03
CA ASP A 108 -11.95 -16.11 28.12
C ASP A 108 -12.37 -15.70 26.70
N ARG A 109 -13.68 -15.62 26.46
CA ARG A 109 -14.22 -15.25 25.14
C ARG A 109 -14.26 -13.74 24.92
N ALA A 110 -14.29 -12.94 25.99
CA ALA A 110 -14.40 -11.49 25.89
C ALA A 110 -13.04 -10.83 25.56
N THR A 111 -11.95 -11.39 26.09
CA THR A 111 -10.58 -10.88 25.87
C THR A 111 -9.77 -11.74 24.89
N GLN A 112 -10.37 -12.79 24.33
CA GLN A 112 -9.71 -13.80 23.50
C GLN A 112 -8.39 -14.36 24.10
N THR A 113 -8.36 -14.51 25.44
CA THR A 113 -7.15 -14.91 26.18
C THR A 113 -7.28 -16.33 26.74
N MET A 114 -6.31 -17.19 26.45
CA MET A 114 -6.18 -18.52 27.02
C MET A 114 -5.07 -18.53 28.08
N GLN A 115 -5.40 -18.91 29.30
CA GLN A 115 -4.42 -18.99 30.41
C GLN A 115 -4.53 -20.31 31.16
N GLY A 116 -3.42 -20.80 31.72
CA GLY A 116 -3.40 -22.09 32.42
C GLY A 116 -2.04 -22.60 32.85
N THR A 117 -1.92 -23.92 32.94
CA THR A 117 -0.69 -24.63 33.32
C THR A 117 -0.26 -25.65 32.27
N PHE A 118 1.05 -25.90 32.21
CA PHE A 118 1.66 -26.93 31.38
C PHE A 118 2.51 -27.90 32.22
N ALA A 119 2.69 -29.11 31.70
CA ALA A 119 3.58 -30.13 32.25
C ALA A 119 4.26 -30.89 31.11
N GLU A 120 5.60 -30.84 31.06
CA GLU A 120 6.41 -31.53 30.06
C GLU A 120 6.80 -32.94 30.55
N PHE A 121 6.69 -33.91 29.65
CA PHE A 121 7.11 -35.29 29.87
C PHE A 121 8.12 -35.73 28.80
N ARG A 122 9.25 -36.29 29.25
CA ARG A 122 10.25 -36.95 28.39
C ARG A 122 10.43 -38.38 28.86
N GLN A 123 10.33 -39.36 27.96
CA GLN A 123 10.33 -40.80 28.29
C GLN A 123 9.37 -41.17 29.44
N ARG A 124 8.15 -40.61 29.41
CA ARG A 124 7.08 -40.78 30.44
C ARG A 124 7.41 -40.24 31.85
N ARG A 125 8.59 -39.64 32.09
CA ARG A 125 8.92 -38.94 33.34
C ARG A 125 8.58 -37.45 33.20
N LEU A 126 7.98 -36.87 34.24
CA LEU A 126 7.77 -35.42 34.34
C LEU A 126 9.14 -34.71 34.40
N ARG A 127 9.29 -33.62 33.67
CA ARG A 127 10.51 -32.79 33.66
C ARG A 127 10.24 -31.40 34.19
N HIS A 128 9.37 -30.65 33.51
CA HIS A 128 9.11 -29.25 33.80
C HIS A 128 7.62 -29.00 33.99
N ARG A 129 7.29 -27.97 34.79
CA ARG A 129 5.94 -27.44 35.01
C ARG A 129 5.99 -25.93 35.00
N GLY A 130 4.87 -25.33 34.65
CA GLY A 130 4.75 -23.88 34.61
C GLY A 130 3.35 -23.40 34.29
N THR A 131 3.23 -22.09 34.17
CA THR A 131 2.03 -21.36 33.75
C THR A 131 2.23 -20.81 32.34
N PHE A 132 1.12 -20.53 31.65
CA PHE A 132 1.15 -19.84 30.36
C PHE A 132 -0.03 -18.88 30.22
N VAL A 133 0.15 -17.85 29.42
CA VAL A 133 -0.89 -16.94 28.93
C VAL A 133 -0.68 -16.76 27.43
N LEU A 134 -1.76 -16.84 26.66
CA LEU A 134 -1.82 -16.63 25.21
C LEU A 134 -3.01 -15.73 24.87
N SER A 135 -2.81 -14.70 24.06
CA SER A 135 -3.86 -13.85 23.52
C SER A 135 -3.89 -13.99 22.00
N ARG A 136 -5.08 -14.13 21.41
CA ARG A 136 -5.24 -14.10 19.95
C ARG A 136 -4.91 -12.70 19.43
N GLN A 137 -4.25 -12.63 18.28
CA GLN A 137 -4.01 -11.39 17.56
C GLN A 137 -5.17 -11.18 16.57
N ASP A 138 -6.07 -10.24 16.88
CA ASP A 138 -7.13 -9.85 15.95
C ASP A 138 -6.51 -9.12 14.74
N GLY A 139 -6.63 -9.70 13.54
CA GLY A 139 -6.16 -9.08 12.30
C GLY A 139 -5.34 -9.96 11.35
N SER A 140 -5.00 -11.21 11.71
CA SER A 140 -4.34 -12.13 10.77
C SER A 140 -4.84 -13.58 10.92
N SER A 141 -5.62 -14.02 9.93
CA SER A 141 -5.89 -15.43 9.70
C SER A 141 -4.70 -16.07 8.96
N SER A 142 -3.59 -16.20 9.70
CA SER A 142 -2.44 -17.05 9.34
C SER A 142 -2.93 -18.47 9.04
N THR A 143 -3.22 -18.73 7.77
CA THR A 143 -3.44 -20.08 7.26
C THR A 143 -2.07 -20.62 6.90
N THR A 144 -1.29 -21.02 7.91
CA THR A 144 0.03 -21.60 7.73
C THR A 144 -0.10 -23.01 7.14
N THR A 145 -0.42 -23.06 5.85
CA THR A 145 -0.34 -24.29 5.06
C THR A 145 1.10 -24.76 5.08
N THR A 146 1.39 -25.80 5.87
CA THR A 146 2.73 -26.40 5.91
C THR A 146 2.99 -27.19 4.63
N THR A 147 3.22 -26.48 3.53
CA THR A 147 4.00 -27.01 2.41
C THR A 147 5.40 -27.33 2.92
N LEU A 148 5.92 -28.52 2.60
CA LEU A 148 7.29 -28.88 2.94
C LEU A 148 8.27 -27.84 2.38
N PRO A 149 9.42 -27.61 3.03
CA PRO A 149 10.46 -26.75 2.47
C PRO A 149 10.95 -27.34 1.15
N GLY A 150 10.53 -26.74 0.03
CA GLY A 150 10.82 -27.25 -1.31
C GLY A 150 9.92 -26.81 -2.46
N SER A 151 9.01 -25.82 -2.30
CA SER A 151 8.07 -25.43 -3.37
C SER A 151 7.63 -23.96 -3.40
N GLN A 152 8.39 -23.02 -2.80
CA GLN A 152 8.14 -21.59 -3.04
C GLN A 152 8.75 -21.16 -4.38
N ALA A 153 8.16 -20.14 -5.01
CA ALA A 153 8.72 -19.46 -6.16
C ALA A 153 9.76 -18.43 -5.69
N SER A 154 10.94 -18.43 -6.30
CA SER A 154 11.95 -17.41 -6.01
C SER A 154 11.59 -16.13 -6.75
N GLY A 155 11.42 -15.04 -6.00
CA GLY A 155 11.01 -13.75 -6.52
C GLY A 155 12.15 -12.73 -6.56
N HIS A 156 12.09 -11.82 -7.52
CA HIS A 156 12.96 -10.65 -7.65
C HIS A 156 12.08 -9.41 -7.85
N ALA A 157 12.20 -8.42 -6.97
CA ALA A 157 11.57 -7.12 -7.14
C ALA A 157 12.62 -6.12 -7.62
N GLN A 158 12.61 -5.83 -8.92
CA GLN A 158 13.52 -4.89 -9.55
C GLN A 158 12.99 -3.47 -9.35
N ILE A 159 13.66 -2.69 -8.51
CA ILE A 159 13.30 -1.29 -8.30
C ILE A 159 13.97 -0.47 -9.40
N LEU A 160 13.16 0.07 -10.30
CA LEU A 160 13.58 0.81 -11.49
C LEU A 160 13.39 2.30 -11.30
N HIS A 161 14.30 3.11 -11.85
CA HIS A 161 14.18 4.57 -11.81
C HIS A 161 12.98 5.05 -12.63
N GLY A 162 12.25 6.04 -12.10
CA GLY A 162 11.19 6.76 -12.82
C GLY A 162 11.68 7.56 -14.04
N PRO A 163 10.79 8.36 -14.67
CA PRO A 163 11.13 9.31 -15.73
C PRO A 163 12.37 10.12 -15.39
N ALA A 164 13.21 10.37 -16.38
CA ALA A 164 14.41 11.19 -16.24
C ALA A 164 14.19 12.55 -16.94
N PRO A 165 14.46 13.69 -16.29
CA PRO A 165 14.50 14.96 -16.99
C PRO A 165 15.64 14.93 -18.01
N SER A 166 15.42 15.47 -19.21
CA SER A 166 16.53 15.71 -20.12
C SER A 166 17.52 16.66 -19.47
N SER A 167 18.82 16.32 -19.49
CA SER A 167 19.92 17.21 -19.08
C SER A 167 19.69 18.63 -19.62
N PRO A 168 19.81 19.68 -18.79
CA PRO A 168 18.85 20.78 -18.75
C PRO A 168 18.66 21.45 -20.11
N ALA A 169 17.40 21.54 -20.54
CA ALA A 169 17.02 22.29 -21.71
C ALA A 169 17.50 23.76 -21.57
N PRO A 170 18.21 24.32 -22.57
CA PRO A 170 18.78 25.65 -22.46
C PRO A 170 17.66 26.70 -22.56
N GLY A 171 17.25 27.29 -21.43
CA GLY A 171 16.20 28.30 -21.46
C GLY A 171 15.85 28.99 -20.14
N VAL A 172 16.05 28.36 -18.98
CA VAL A 172 15.77 29.02 -17.69
C VAL A 172 16.90 29.98 -17.36
N THR A 173 16.66 31.28 -17.56
CA THR A 173 17.51 32.34 -16.99
C THR A 173 17.56 32.14 -15.47
N PRO A 174 18.74 32.14 -14.83
CA PRO A 174 18.84 31.97 -13.39
C PRO A 174 18.12 33.13 -12.70
N PHE A 175 16.93 32.85 -12.16
CA PHE A 175 16.25 33.79 -11.28
C PHE A 175 17.08 33.88 -10.01
N THR A 176 17.60 35.07 -9.71
CA THR A 176 18.36 35.33 -8.49
C THR A 176 17.40 35.58 -7.31
N ALA A 177 16.47 34.64 -7.09
CA ALA A 177 15.63 34.61 -5.91
C ALA A 177 16.43 33.96 -4.78
N SER A 178 17.08 34.77 -3.94
CA SER A 178 17.88 34.25 -2.81
C SER A 178 17.04 33.70 -1.66
N VAL A 179 15.70 33.64 -1.82
CA VAL A 179 14.71 33.13 -0.87
C VAL A 179 13.53 32.59 -1.69
N PRO A 180 12.97 31.40 -1.37
CA PRO A 180 11.73 30.91 -1.96
C PRO A 180 10.57 31.89 -1.76
N GLY A 181 9.65 31.94 -2.74
CA GLY A 181 8.38 32.64 -2.59
C GLY A 181 7.45 31.95 -1.58
N ASP A 182 6.68 32.74 -0.82
CA ASP A 182 5.64 32.23 0.08
C ASP A 182 4.57 31.45 -0.70
N GLY A 183 4.12 30.32 -0.13
CA GLY A 183 3.11 29.44 -0.75
C GLY A 183 3.41 27.95 -0.56
N HIS A 184 2.71 27.13 -1.34
CA HIS A 184 2.83 25.68 -1.34
C HIS A 184 3.70 25.26 -2.53
N TRP A 185 4.66 24.35 -2.32
CA TRP A 185 5.67 23.98 -3.31
C TRP A 185 5.67 22.47 -3.55
N ALA A 186 5.81 22.08 -4.82
CA ALA A 186 6.14 20.72 -5.21
C ALA A 186 7.65 20.66 -5.44
N LEU A 187 8.33 19.76 -4.73
CA LEU A 187 9.78 19.59 -4.77
C LEU A 187 10.13 18.20 -5.36
N SER A 188 11.22 18.17 -6.11
CA SER A 188 11.78 16.99 -6.77
C SER A 188 13.19 16.74 -6.23
N PRO A 189 13.38 15.89 -5.20
CA PRO A 189 14.69 15.70 -4.58
C PRO A 189 15.78 15.34 -5.59
N ASP A 190 16.97 15.95 -5.47
CA ASP A 190 18.16 15.57 -6.24
C ASP A 190 18.54 14.11 -5.98
N GLN A 191 18.38 13.67 -4.73
CA GLN A 191 18.47 12.28 -4.32
C GLN A 191 17.41 11.94 -3.27
N GLY A 192 17.01 10.68 -3.23
CA GLY A 192 16.11 10.16 -2.21
C GLY A 192 16.45 8.72 -1.84
N ARG A 193 16.09 8.30 -0.63
CA ARG A 193 16.16 6.90 -0.21
C ARG A 193 14.79 6.41 0.24
N VAL A 194 14.40 5.28 -0.34
CA VAL A 194 13.11 4.64 -0.14
C VAL A 194 13.35 3.23 0.40
N THR A 195 12.86 2.97 1.61
CA THR A 195 12.95 1.64 2.24
C THR A 195 11.69 0.86 1.92
N PHE A 196 11.82 -0.17 1.07
CA PHE A 196 10.78 -1.14 0.77
C PHE A 196 10.81 -2.24 1.85
N VAL A 197 9.64 -2.59 2.39
CA VAL A 197 9.53 -3.46 3.57
C VAL A 197 8.70 -4.72 3.35
N ASN A 198 7.73 -4.71 2.45
CA ASN A 198 6.99 -5.91 2.07
C ASN A 198 6.30 -5.77 0.70
N LEU A 199 5.94 -6.92 0.14
CA LEU A 199 5.04 -7.04 -1.00
C LEU A 199 3.81 -7.84 -0.57
N ALA A 200 2.63 -7.24 -0.69
CA ALA A 200 1.34 -7.80 -0.27
C ALA A 200 0.55 -8.29 -1.50
N PHE A 201 0.76 -9.54 -1.89
CA PHE A 201 0.09 -10.15 -3.04
C PHE A 201 -1.35 -10.55 -2.67
N GLN A 202 -2.32 -10.06 -3.43
CA GLN A 202 -3.74 -10.33 -3.24
C GLN A 202 -4.09 -11.60 -4.02
N SER A 203 -4.52 -12.68 -3.36
CA SER A 203 -4.87 -13.93 -4.02
C SER A 203 -6.30 -13.90 -4.59
N ALA A 204 -6.55 -14.70 -5.62
CA ALA A 204 -7.88 -14.87 -6.22
C ALA A 204 -8.92 -15.42 -5.22
N ASP A 205 -8.47 -16.09 -4.15
CA ASP A 205 -9.31 -16.60 -3.06
C ASP A 205 -9.63 -15.53 -1.99
N GLY A 206 -9.10 -14.31 -2.12
CA GLY A 206 -9.31 -13.20 -1.17
C GLY A 206 -8.36 -13.15 0.02
N ASN A 207 -7.36 -14.03 0.06
CA ASN A 207 -6.30 -13.96 1.06
C ASN A 207 -5.20 -12.97 0.61
N VAL A 208 -4.47 -12.39 1.54
CA VAL A 208 -3.27 -11.59 1.24
C VAL A 208 -2.03 -12.37 1.68
N GLN A 209 -1.12 -12.61 0.74
CA GLN A 209 0.21 -13.17 1.00
C GLN A 209 1.21 -12.01 1.10
N SER A 210 1.58 -11.64 2.33
CA SER A 210 2.67 -10.68 2.56
C SER A 210 4.01 -11.42 2.53
N VAL A 211 4.96 -10.91 1.76
CA VAL A 211 6.36 -11.35 1.78
C VAL A 211 7.21 -10.16 2.22
N ASP A 212 7.98 -10.35 3.28
CA ASP A 212 8.80 -9.28 3.86
C ASP A 212 10.09 -9.10 3.05
N LEU A 213 10.50 -7.84 2.88
CA LEU A 213 11.73 -7.45 2.19
C LEU A 213 12.76 -7.02 3.24
N THR A 214 13.98 -7.54 3.12
CA THR A 214 15.09 -7.26 4.06
C THR A 214 16.19 -6.49 3.34
N ASP A 215 16.76 -5.47 4.00
CA ASP A 215 17.81 -4.59 3.48
C ASP A 215 17.49 -3.88 2.14
N CYS A 216 16.19 -3.71 1.85
CA CYS A 216 15.68 -3.19 0.60
C CYS A 216 15.56 -1.65 0.57
N VAL A 217 16.69 -0.95 0.52
CA VAL A 217 16.75 0.53 0.44
C VAL A 217 17.21 0.98 -0.94
N ALA A 218 16.30 1.48 -1.77
CA ALA A 218 16.64 2.03 -3.08
C ALA A 218 17.13 3.47 -2.94
N THR A 219 18.18 3.84 -3.67
CA THR A 219 18.67 5.23 -3.77
C THR A 219 18.29 5.80 -5.13
N TYR A 220 17.34 6.73 -5.12
CA TYR A 220 16.95 7.56 -6.26
C TYR A 220 17.95 8.71 -6.46
N VAL A 221 18.26 9.04 -7.71
CA VAL A 221 19.11 10.19 -8.08
C VAL A 221 18.53 10.81 -9.34
N ARG A 222 17.89 11.98 -9.23
CA ARG A 222 16.97 12.58 -10.23
C ARG A 222 17.46 12.57 -11.68
N ASN A 223 18.76 12.75 -11.89
CA ASN A 223 19.39 12.84 -13.21
C ASN A 223 19.89 11.49 -13.76
N SER A 224 19.52 10.36 -13.14
CA SER A 224 19.82 9.02 -13.66
C SER A 224 18.93 8.70 -14.86
N ALA A 225 19.39 7.84 -15.77
CA ALA A 225 18.57 7.45 -16.91
C ALA A 225 17.33 6.67 -16.45
N ALA A 226 16.18 6.95 -17.07
CA ALA A 226 14.93 6.27 -16.76
C ALA A 226 15.04 4.75 -16.92
N LEU A 227 14.28 4.03 -16.10
CA LEU A 227 14.27 2.57 -16.02
C LEU A 227 15.62 1.91 -15.66
N THR A 228 16.63 2.69 -15.24
CA THR A 228 17.85 2.12 -14.65
C THR A 228 17.48 1.37 -13.36
N GLN A 229 17.91 0.12 -13.24
CA GLN A 229 17.74 -0.66 -12.02
C GLN A 229 18.54 -0.03 -10.87
N MET A 230 17.84 0.46 -9.85
CA MET A 230 18.41 1.06 -8.65
C MET A 230 18.71 0.01 -7.57
N LEU A 231 17.90 -1.05 -7.53
CA LEU A 231 17.98 -2.14 -6.55
C LEU A 231 17.31 -3.41 -7.11
N ASP A 232 17.73 -4.57 -6.64
CA ASP A 232 16.98 -5.83 -6.77
C ASP A 232 16.75 -6.42 -5.38
N CYS A 233 15.50 -6.82 -5.12
CA CYS A 233 15.01 -7.24 -3.83
C CYS A 233 14.51 -8.70 -3.91
N PRO A 234 15.27 -9.69 -3.42
CA PRO A 234 14.86 -11.08 -3.47
C PRO A 234 13.74 -11.35 -2.47
N PHE A 235 12.74 -12.12 -2.88
CA PHE A 235 11.65 -12.60 -2.02
C PHE A 235 11.31 -14.07 -2.30
N GLN A 236 10.43 -14.67 -1.50
CA GLN A 236 9.91 -16.03 -1.73
C GLN A 236 8.39 -16.00 -1.68
N LEU A 237 7.74 -16.39 -2.77
CA LEU A 237 6.27 -16.33 -2.91
C LEU A 237 5.68 -17.74 -2.95
N PRO A 238 4.65 -18.07 -2.16
CA PRO A 238 3.94 -19.34 -2.30
C PRO A 238 3.28 -19.48 -3.68
N PRO A 239 3.20 -20.70 -4.24
CA PRO A 239 2.41 -20.95 -5.44
C PRO A 239 0.94 -20.56 -5.24
N GLY A 240 0.31 -20.01 -6.27
CA GLY A 240 -1.05 -19.53 -6.21
C GLY A 240 -1.42 -18.61 -7.37
N THR A 241 -2.69 -18.21 -7.43
CA THR A 241 -3.17 -17.23 -8.40
C THR A 241 -3.38 -15.88 -7.71
N TYR A 242 -2.74 -14.84 -8.24
CA TYR A 242 -2.75 -13.49 -7.68
C TYR A 242 -3.42 -12.48 -8.63
N VAL A 243 -4.12 -11.50 -8.06
CA VAL A 243 -4.99 -10.54 -8.77
C VAL A 243 -4.61 -9.08 -8.53
N GLY A 244 -3.71 -8.82 -7.58
CA GLY A 244 -3.14 -7.49 -7.31
C GLY A 244 -1.95 -7.57 -6.36
N LEU A 245 -1.30 -6.43 -6.16
CA LEU A 245 -0.09 -6.27 -5.35
C LEU A 245 -0.12 -4.93 -4.62
N GLY A 246 0.09 -4.96 -3.30
CA GLY A 246 0.49 -3.79 -2.53
C GLY A 246 2.01 -3.74 -2.38
N VAL A 247 2.65 -2.67 -2.80
CA VAL A 247 4.08 -2.40 -2.52
C VAL A 247 4.18 -1.59 -1.23
N GLY A 248 4.80 -2.14 -0.20
CA GLY A 248 4.96 -1.50 1.10
C GLY A 248 6.30 -0.76 1.23
N VAL A 249 6.24 0.51 1.60
CA VAL A 249 7.42 1.36 1.90
C VAL A 249 7.26 2.01 3.28
N LEU A 250 8.38 2.32 3.94
CA LEU A 250 8.33 3.08 5.20
C LEU A 250 7.72 4.48 4.99
N THR A 251 7.07 5.00 6.02
CA THR A 251 6.61 6.40 6.11
C THR A 251 7.75 7.42 6.24
N THR A 252 8.97 6.95 6.48
CA THR A 252 10.19 7.75 6.63
C THR A 252 11.03 7.61 5.37
N PHE A 253 11.30 8.74 4.74
CA PHE A 253 12.14 8.88 3.55
C PHE A 253 13.35 9.77 3.91
N GLU A 254 14.52 9.47 3.37
CA GLU A 254 15.64 10.42 3.39
C GLU A 254 15.65 11.18 2.06
N VAL A 255 15.62 12.51 2.09
CA VAL A 255 15.59 13.36 0.89
C VAL A 255 16.77 14.33 0.91
N LEU A 256 17.37 14.58 -0.26
CA LEU A 256 18.42 15.58 -0.46
C LEU A 256 17.97 16.55 -1.55
N ILE A 257 17.90 17.84 -1.21
CA ILE A 257 17.54 18.94 -2.11
C ILE A 257 18.67 19.95 -2.10
N ASN A 258 19.11 20.38 -3.28
CA ASN A 258 20.14 21.38 -3.51
C ASN A 258 19.72 22.32 -4.65
N ASP A 259 18.62 23.04 -4.45
CA ASP A 259 18.12 24.00 -5.42
C ASP A 259 18.62 25.42 -5.11
N SER A 260 19.63 25.83 -5.88
CA SER A 260 20.18 27.19 -5.84
C SER A 260 19.45 28.22 -6.71
N VAL A 261 18.45 27.80 -7.50
CA VAL A 261 17.60 28.67 -8.33
C VAL A 261 16.42 29.18 -7.50
N ASN A 262 15.70 28.28 -6.81
CA ASN A 262 14.61 28.66 -5.92
C ASN A 262 15.04 28.89 -4.47
N GLY A 263 16.24 28.42 -4.08
CA GLY A 263 16.79 28.59 -2.74
C GLY A 263 16.27 27.58 -1.73
N PHE A 264 16.19 26.29 -2.08
CA PHE A 264 15.87 25.20 -1.16
C PHE A 264 17.07 24.29 -0.92
N TYR A 265 17.37 24.03 0.35
CA TYR A 265 18.46 23.15 0.76
C TYR A 265 18.02 22.24 1.91
N THR A 266 18.31 20.94 1.83
CA THR A 266 18.10 20.04 2.97
C THR A 266 19.22 20.14 3.99
N ASP A 267 18.83 20.26 5.27
CA ASP A 267 19.73 20.38 6.41
C ASP A 267 19.16 19.58 7.60
N PRO A 268 19.73 18.42 7.95
CA PRO A 268 19.29 17.63 9.10
C PRO A 268 19.55 18.31 10.46
N ALA A 269 20.33 19.40 10.52
CA ALA A 269 20.48 20.23 11.71
C ALA A 269 19.41 21.35 11.81
N SER A 270 18.66 21.61 10.73
CA SER A 270 17.50 22.53 10.75
C SER A 270 16.32 21.89 11.47
N PRO A 271 15.59 22.61 12.35
CA PRO A 271 14.36 22.11 12.96
C PRO A 271 13.30 21.65 11.96
N ASN A 272 13.33 22.17 10.73
CA ASN A 272 12.37 21.87 9.66
C ASN A 272 12.92 20.84 8.64
N GLY A 273 14.18 20.38 8.77
CA GLY A 273 14.87 19.54 7.79
C GLY A 273 15.26 20.24 6.48
N ILE A 274 14.76 21.46 6.25
CA ILE A 274 14.96 22.28 5.05
C ILE A 274 15.28 23.74 5.45
N THR A 275 16.03 24.46 4.61
CA THR A 275 16.48 25.84 4.82
C THR A 275 16.53 26.62 3.50
N THR A 276 16.68 27.95 3.59
CA THR A 276 16.81 28.86 2.44
C THR A 276 18.25 29.29 2.13
N SER A 277 19.23 28.74 2.84
CA SER A 277 20.63 29.09 2.71
C SER A 277 21.49 27.83 2.70
N PRO A 278 22.52 27.73 1.85
CA PRO A 278 23.37 26.54 1.78
C PRO A 278 23.98 26.18 3.16
N PRO A 279 23.79 24.96 3.67
CA PRO A 279 24.40 24.53 4.92
C PRO A 279 25.93 24.49 4.84
N VAL A 280 26.60 24.64 5.99
CA VAL A 280 28.06 24.56 6.07
C VAL A 280 28.49 23.10 5.80
N GLY A 281 29.15 22.87 4.68
CA GLY A 281 29.48 21.52 4.18
C GLY A 281 28.61 21.08 3.00
N GLY A 282 27.64 21.89 2.59
CA GLY A 282 26.67 21.58 1.53
C GLY A 282 25.42 20.87 2.07
N PRO A 283 24.36 20.75 1.26
CA PRO A 283 23.14 20.05 1.65
C PRO A 283 23.39 18.58 1.96
N GLN A 284 22.62 18.04 2.90
CA GLN A 284 22.71 16.65 3.34
C GLN A 284 21.33 16.01 3.30
N PHE A 285 21.27 14.68 3.42
CA PHE A 285 19.99 13.99 3.59
C PHE A 285 19.27 14.48 4.86
N ALA A 286 18.02 14.89 4.70
CA ALA A 286 17.09 15.20 5.78
C ALA A 286 15.95 14.19 5.81
N SER A 287 15.37 13.98 7.00
CA SER A 287 14.25 13.05 7.18
C SER A 287 12.93 13.72 6.79
N PHE A 288 12.22 13.13 5.84
CA PHE A 288 10.84 13.48 5.48
C PHE A 288 9.92 12.35 5.98
N VAL A 289 9.06 12.66 6.95
CA VAL A 289 8.20 11.66 7.61
C VAL A 289 6.74 12.05 7.44
N VAL A 290 5.98 11.20 6.75
CA VAL A 290 4.54 11.42 6.52
C VAL A 290 3.68 10.55 7.43
N PRO A 291 2.43 10.93 7.72
CA PRO A 291 1.51 10.09 8.48
C PRO A 291 1.24 8.78 7.74
N GLY A 292 1.43 7.64 8.42
CA GLY A 292 0.98 6.35 7.87
C GLY A 292 -0.53 6.14 8.01
N PRO A 293 -1.02 4.96 7.60
CA PRO A 293 -2.44 4.61 7.71
C PRO A 293 -2.94 4.77 9.15
N GLY A 294 -4.11 5.40 9.32
CA GLY A 294 -4.68 5.72 10.63
C GLY A 294 -3.92 6.78 11.44
N GLY A 295 -2.92 7.45 10.85
CA GLY A 295 -2.08 8.46 11.51
C GLY A 295 -0.98 7.89 12.41
N THR A 296 -0.86 6.57 12.53
CA THR A 296 0.12 5.89 13.41
C THR A 296 0.87 4.72 12.77
N GLY A 297 0.45 4.26 11.58
CA GLY A 297 1.20 3.25 10.83
C GLY A 297 2.59 3.75 10.42
N THR A 298 3.54 2.83 10.26
CA THR A 298 4.91 3.12 9.80
C THR A 298 5.17 2.68 8.36
N VAL A 299 4.16 2.14 7.68
CA VAL A 299 4.23 1.60 6.31
C VAL A 299 3.09 2.18 5.49
N LEU A 300 3.44 2.79 4.35
CA LEU A 300 2.49 3.13 3.28
C LEU A 300 2.45 1.99 2.27
N SER A 301 1.29 1.72 1.68
CA SER A 301 1.14 0.69 0.65
C SER A 301 0.55 1.28 -0.62
N ALA A 302 1.34 1.28 -1.71
CA ALA A 302 0.86 1.59 -3.05
C ALA A 302 0.25 0.33 -3.65
N GLN A 303 -1.06 0.33 -3.93
CA GLN A 303 -1.75 -0.82 -4.51
C GLN A 303 -1.82 -0.70 -6.03
N THR A 304 -1.50 -1.80 -6.72
CA THR A 304 -1.82 -2.02 -8.13
C THR A 304 -2.71 -3.26 -8.26
N PHE A 305 -3.60 -3.26 -9.26
CA PHE A 305 -4.39 -4.41 -9.64
C PHE A 305 -3.88 -4.92 -10.99
N PHE A 306 -3.89 -6.23 -11.18
CA PHE A 306 -3.37 -6.81 -12.41
C PHE A 306 -4.42 -6.79 -13.52
N THR A 307 -3.96 -6.58 -14.76
CA THR A 307 -4.76 -6.68 -16.00
C THR A 307 -5.27 -8.11 -16.22
N THR A 308 -4.45 -9.11 -15.88
CA THR A 308 -4.75 -10.54 -15.92
C THR A 308 -4.27 -11.20 -14.63
N PRO A 309 -4.85 -12.35 -14.19
CA PRO A 309 -4.35 -13.05 -13.00
C PRO A 309 -2.97 -13.66 -13.28
N ILE A 310 -2.05 -13.56 -12.33
CA ILE A 310 -0.75 -14.23 -12.42
C ILE A 310 -0.81 -15.54 -11.66
N VAL A 311 -0.50 -16.63 -12.37
CA VAL A 311 -0.33 -17.96 -11.79
C VAL A 311 1.14 -18.15 -11.47
N VAL A 312 1.45 -18.36 -10.19
CA VAL A 312 2.79 -18.64 -9.68
C VAL A 312 2.90 -20.12 -9.41
N ASP A 313 3.76 -20.79 -10.18
CA ASP A 313 4.08 -22.21 -10.01
C ASP A 313 5.27 -22.44 -9.07
N ALA A 314 5.32 -23.63 -8.46
CA ALA A 314 6.42 -24.01 -7.57
C ALA A 314 7.78 -24.00 -8.30
N GLY A 315 8.72 -23.18 -7.81
CA GLY A 315 10.06 -23.06 -8.36
C GLY A 315 10.17 -22.28 -9.69
N ALA A 316 9.06 -21.73 -10.21
CA ALA A 316 9.14 -20.75 -11.28
C ALA A 316 9.70 -19.42 -10.75
N PRO A 317 10.57 -18.71 -11.49
CA PRO A 317 11.01 -17.38 -11.10
C PRO A 317 9.88 -16.37 -11.30
N VAL A 318 9.74 -15.42 -10.38
CA VAL A 318 8.78 -14.29 -10.48
C VAL A 318 9.58 -12.99 -10.46
N THR A 319 9.45 -12.15 -11.49
CA THR A 319 10.05 -10.81 -11.51
C THR A 319 8.95 -9.76 -11.44
N VAL A 320 9.04 -8.85 -10.47
CA VAL A 320 8.19 -7.65 -10.36
C VAL A 320 9.04 -6.44 -10.68
N ASP A 321 8.67 -5.69 -11.71
CA ASP A 321 9.28 -4.40 -12.00
C ASP A 321 8.52 -3.34 -11.20
N ILE A 322 9.23 -2.57 -10.37
CA ILE A 322 8.64 -1.50 -9.56
C ILE A 322 9.33 -0.18 -9.95
N VAL A 323 8.67 0.60 -10.79
CA VAL A 323 9.12 1.96 -11.12
C VAL A 323 8.89 2.84 -9.90
N ALA A 324 9.95 3.51 -9.45
CA ALA A 324 9.95 4.45 -8.34
C ALA A 324 10.40 5.84 -8.82
N ASP A 325 9.48 6.81 -8.69
CA ASP A 325 9.59 8.17 -9.22
C ASP A 325 9.44 9.19 -8.08
N MET A 326 10.34 10.17 -7.99
CA MET A 326 10.33 11.21 -6.96
C MET A 326 10.23 12.64 -7.53
N ILE A 327 9.83 12.79 -8.80
CA ILE A 327 9.57 14.12 -9.38
C ILE A 327 8.25 14.66 -8.79
N HIS A 328 8.26 15.84 -8.17
CA HIS A 328 7.10 16.50 -7.56
C HIS A 328 6.34 15.63 -6.53
N THR A 329 7.07 14.87 -5.71
CA THR A 329 6.49 13.99 -4.67
C THR A 329 6.74 14.46 -3.24
N VAL A 330 7.62 15.44 -3.04
CA VAL A 330 7.88 16.06 -1.74
C VAL A 330 7.21 17.42 -1.71
N PHE A 331 6.42 17.71 -0.69
CA PHE A 331 5.72 18.99 -0.57
C PHE A 331 6.35 19.86 0.51
N ALA A 332 6.30 21.17 0.32
CA ALA A 332 6.74 22.15 1.31
C ALA A 332 5.81 23.36 1.36
N ASN A 333 5.75 23.99 2.52
CA ASN A 333 5.10 25.29 2.73
C ASN A 333 6.16 26.33 3.07
N VAL A 334 6.06 27.50 2.46
CA VAL A 334 6.89 28.67 2.73
C VAL A 334 6.01 29.78 3.29
N SER A 335 6.37 30.31 4.46
CA SER A 335 5.63 31.38 5.14
C SER A 335 6.60 32.40 5.72
N GLY A 336 6.52 33.66 5.26
CA GLY A 336 7.49 34.70 5.60
C GLY A 336 8.92 34.36 5.16
N GLY A 337 9.08 33.62 4.06
CA GLY A 337 10.36 33.11 3.58
C GLY A 337 10.97 31.96 4.41
N VAL A 338 10.20 31.35 5.33
CA VAL A 338 10.65 30.18 6.11
C VAL A 338 10.00 28.91 5.55
N PRO A 339 10.79 27.95 5.01
CA PRO A 339 10.30 26.70 4.47
C PRO A 339 10.13 25.65 5.57
N SER A 340 9.13 24.79 5.41
CA SER A 340 8.96 23.53 6.15
C SER A 340 8.35 22.48 5.25
N PHE A 341 8.72 21.22 5.42
CA PHE A 341 8.04 20.11 4.74
C PHE A 341 6.54 20.07 5.08
N ASP A 342 5.71 19.82 4.07
CA ASP A 342 4.29 19.54 4.27
C ASP A 342 4.09 18.03 4.39
N THR A 343 3.58 17.63 5.55
CA THR A 343 3.27 16.23 5.89
C THR A 343 1.81 16.10 6.35
N SER A 344 0.95 17.05 5.96
CA SER A 344 -0.47 17.06 6.32
C SER A 344 -1.29 15.95 5.67
N LEU A 345 -0.81 15.40 4.54
CA LEU A 345 -1.40 14.28 3.82
C LEU A 345 -0.50 13.03 3.89
N PRO A 346 -1.09 11.81 3.90
CA PRO A 346 -0.35 10.54 3.89
C PRO A 346 0.16 10.18 2.47
N LEU A 347 0.76 11.16 1.77
CA LEU A 347 1.31 10.96 0.43
C LEU A 347 2.78 10.50 0.55
N PRO A 348 3.18 9.37 -0.08
CA PRO A 348 4.57 8.95 -0.07
C PRO A 348 5.46 9.94 -0.82
N ALA A 349 6.72 10.09 -0.41
CA ALA A 349 7.72 10.87 -1.17
C ALA A 349 8.13 10.21 -2.51
N VAL A 350 7.41 9.19 -2.95
CA VAL A 350 7.72 8.39 -4.14
C VAL A 350 6.41 7.86 -4.73
N GLN A 351 6.21 8.11 -6.03
CA GLN A 351 5.16 7.41 -6.78
C GLN A 351 5.70 6.04 -7.20
N LEU A 352 4.89 5.00 -6.96
CA LEU A 352 5.23 3.62 -7.26
C LEU A 352 4.28 3.05 -8.31
N VAL A 353 4.83 2.44 -9.36
CA VAL A 353 4.07 1.68 -10.35
C VAL A 353 4.70 0.30 -10.47
N ALA A 354 3.95 -0.74 -10.13
CA ALA A 354 4.41 -2.12 -10.22
C ALA A 354 3.80 -2.85 -11.43
N SER A 355 4.65 -3.58 -12.14
CA SER A 355 4.35 -4.32 -13.38
C SER A 355 4.90 -5.74 -13.30
N LEU A 356 4.22 -6.66 -14.00
CA LEU A 356 4.65 -8.03 -14.25
C LEU A 356 4.80 -8.32 -15.76
N GLU A 357 4.50 -7.32 -16.60
CA GLU A 357 4.58 -7.37 -18.06
C GLU A 357 5.90 -6.79 -18.61
N GLY A 358 6.79 -6.33 -17.72
CA GLY A 358 7.98 -5.54 -18.05
C GLY A 358 7.81 -4.05 -17.77
N ALA A 359 8.90 -3.30 -17.94
CA ALA A 359 8.93 -1.84 -18.00
C ALA A 359 9.63 -1.38 -19.29
N GLY A 360 8.89 -0.77 -20.21
CA GLY A 360 9.36 -0.39 -21.54
C GLY A 360 9.55 1.11 -21.74
N LYS A 361 8.73 1.95 -21.10
CA LYS A 361 8.85 3.41 -21.11
C LYS A 361 8.10 4.02 -19.92
N VAL A 362 8.54 5.19 -19.48
CA VAL A 362 7.90 6.03 -18.46
C VAL A 362 7.84 7.47 -18.97
N GLU A 363 6.82 8.24 -18.60
CA GLU A 363 6.70 9.65 -18.97
C GLU A 363 6.08 10.44 -17.82
N PHE A 364 6.56 11.67 -17.60
CA PHE A 364 5.92 12.64 -16.72
C PHE A 364 5.60 13.93 -17.47
N TYR A 365 4.32 14.27 -17.48
CA TYR A 365 3.75 15.47 -18.05
C TYR A 365 3.35 16.41 -16.91
N SER A 366 3.88 17.63 -16.91
CA SER A 366 3.62 18.65 -15.88
C SER A 366 2.98 19.90 -16.51
N PRO A 367 1.96 20.51 -15.86
CA PRO A 367 1.42 21.80 -16.27
C PRO A 367 2.33 22.99 -15.91
N THR A 368 3.18 22.88 -14.87
CA THR A 368 4.18 23.92 -14.54
C THR A 368 5.34 23.98 -15.55
N GLY A 369 5.50 22.94 -16.38
CA GLY A 369 6.50 22.91 -17.44
C GLY A 369 7.92 22.56 -16.98
N THR A 370 8.07 22.09 -15.74
CA THR A 370 9.36 21.69 -15.15
C THR A 370 9.25 20.32 -14.47
N ALA A 371 10.41 19.69 -14.24
CA ALA A 371 10.58 18.53 -13.34
C ALA A 371 11.42 18.88 -12.10
N LEU A 372 11.79 20.16 -11.96
CA LEU A 372 12.50 20.75 -10.82
C LEU A 372 11.50 21.47 -9.93
N ASP A 373 11.90 21.73 -8.68
CA ASP A 373 11.12 22.41 -7.65
C ASP A 373 10.34 23.63 -8.18
N THR A 374 9.05 23.68 -7.86
CA THR A 374 8.10 24.66 -8.41
C THR A 374 7.06 25.10 -7.39
N LEU A 375 6.71 26.39 -7.44
CA LEU A 375 5.65 26.97 -6.63
C LEU A 375 4.31 26.57 -7.25
N MET A 376 3.40 26.01 -6.45
CA MET A 376 2.02 25.80 -6.86
C MET A 376 1.19 27.05 -6.50
N PRO A 377 0.68 27.82 -7.48
CA PRO A 377 -0.09 29.05 -7.29
C PRO A 377 -1.52 28.81 -6.76
N GLY A 378 -1.69 27.92 -5.79
CA GLY A 378 -2.95 27.66 -5.10
C GLY A 378 -2.90 26.36 -4.29
N PRO A 379 -3.85 26.14 -3.36
CA PRO A 379 -3.95 24.89 -2.61
C PRO A 379 -4.41 23.69 -3.46
N THR A 380 -4.80 23.91 -4.72
CA THR A 380 -5.29 22.89 -5.65
C THR A 380 -4.61 22.94 -7.01
N ASP A 381 -3.85 24.00 -7.33
CA ASP A 381 -3.55 24.39 -8.70
C ASP A 381 -2.04 24.51 -8.87
N ASP A 382 -1.41 23.40 -9.24
CA ASP A 382 -0.83 23.25 -10.58
C ASP A 382 -0.47 21.77 -10.82
N GLU A 383 0.39 21.17 -10.01
CA GLU A 383 0.82 19.76 -10.19
C GLU A 383 -0.28 18.70 -9.95
N SER A 384 -1.45 19.13 -9.45
CA SER A 384 -2.69 18.34 -9.49
C SER A 384 -3.12 17.98 -10.92
N GLY A 385 -2.72 18.74 -11.94
CA GLY A 385 -2.96 18.43 -13.34
C GLY A 385 -1.89 17.60 -14.04
N SER A 386 -0.89 17.10 -13.30
CA SER A 386 0.17 16.29 -13.88
C SER A 386 -0.34 14.93 -14.37
N VAL A 387 0.38 14.30 -15.30
CA VAL A 387 0.07 12.95 -15.79
C VAL A 387 1.35 12.13 -15.84
N ARG A 388 1.36 10.97 -15.15
CA ARG A 388 2.40 9.95 -15.29
C ARG A 388 1.88 8.82 -16.16
N VAL A 389 2.60 8.50 -17.23
CA VAL A 389 2.25 7.38 -18.13
C VAL A 389 3.33 6.31 -18.01
N PHE A 390 2.91 5.08 -17.77
CA PHE A 390 3.77 3.90 -17.75
C PHE A 390 3.39 2.96 -18.90
N TYR A 391 4.42 2.44 -19.57
CA TYR A 391 4.30 1.54 -20.69
C TYR A 391 5.03 0.24 -20.37
N ALA A 392 4.31 -0.89 -20.34
CA ALA A 392 4.93 -2.20 -20.14
C ALA A 392 5.87 -2.56 -21.31
N SER A 393 5.50 -2.16 -22.53
CA SER A 393 6.34 -2.26 -23.72
C SER A 393 6.23 -0.99 -24.58
N PRO A 394 7.22 -0.65 -25.43
CA PRO A 394 7.17 0.56 -26.25
C PRO A 394 5.92 0.63 -27.14
N GLY A 395 5.11 1.67 -26.95
CA GLY A 395 3.84 1.88 -27.67
C GLY A 395 2.62 1.24 -26.99
N GLN A 396 2.79 0.48 -25.90
CA GLN A 396 1.71 -0.12 -25.13
C GLN A 396 1.64 0.52 -23.74
N ALA A 397 0.87 1.61 -23.63
CA ALA A 397 0.57 2.21 -22.33
C ALA A 397 -0.23 1.20 -21.49
N SER A 398 0.21 0.94 -20.26
CA SER A 398 -0.36 -0.09 -19.37
C SER A 398 -0.90 0.47 -18.06
N TYR A 399 -0.40 1.63 -17.62
CA TYR A 399 -0.91 2.37 -16.46
C TYR A 399 -0.78 3.88 -16.66
N VAL A 400 -1.75 4.64 -16.18
CA VAL A 400 -1.71 6.10 -16.07
C VAL A 400 -2.12 6.53 -14.67
N PHE A 401 -1.40 7.52 -14.13
CA PHE A 401 -1.79 8.25 -12.93
C PHE A 401 -2.00 9.72 -13.29
N SER A 402 -3.19 10.23 -13.00
CA SER A 402 -3.63 11.61 -13.24
C SER A 402 -4.34 12.08 -11.97
N PRO A 403 -3.72 12.94 -11.13
CA PRO A 403 -4.26 13.29 -9.82
C PRO A 403 -5.63 13.97 -9.92
N VAL A 404 -6.64 13.36 -9.31
CA VAL A 404 -7.96 13.95 -9.13
C VAL A 404 -8.51 13.59 -7.74
N PRO A 405 -9.47 14.35 -7.19
CA PRO A 405 -10.16 13.96 -5.96
C PRO A 405 -10.89 12.62 -6.11
N GLY A 406 -10.24 11.53 -5.68
CA GLY A 406 -10.75 10.16 -5.83
C GLY A 406 -9.73 9.22 -6.49
N PRO A 407 -10.19 8.13 -7.14
CA PRO A 407 -9.33 7.22 -7.90
C PRO A 407 -8.65 7.94 -9.07
N SER A 408 -7.34 8.16 -8.94
CA SER A 408 -6.52 8.92 -9.90
C SER A 408 -5.82 8.03 -10.93
N GLN A 409 -6.38 6.86 -11.24
CA GLN A 409 -5.65 5.74 -11.86
C GLN A 409 -6.48 5.03 -12.93
N ALA A 410 -5.85 4.65 -14.05
CA ALA A 410 -6.40 3.74 -15.04
C ALA A 410 -5.33 2.77 -15.59
N TRP A 411 -5.78 1.61 -16.02
CA TRP A 411 -5.00 0.48 -16.53
C TRP A 411 -5.49 0.07 -17.92
N SER A 412 -4.63 -0.61 -18.69
CA SER A 412 -4.94 -1.05 -20.05
C SER A 412 -5.80 -2.32 -20.10
N VAL A 413 -6.98 -2.27 -19.49
CA VAL A 413 -7.93 -3.38 -19.45
C VAL A 413 -9.37 -2.91 -19.27
N SER A 414 -10.31 -3.75 -19.70
CA SER A 414 -11.73 -3.60 -19.40
C SER A 414 -12.02 -4.07 -17.96
N PRO A 415 -12.70 -3.27 -17.13
CA PRO A 415 -13.11 -3.72 -15.79
C PRO A 415 -14.10 -4.89 -15.81
N ALA A 416 -14.68 -5.23 -16.97
CA ALA A 416 -15.53 -6.39 -17.16
C ALA A 416 -14.73 -7.70 -17.36
N THR A 417 -13.46 -7.63 -17.80
CA THR A 417 -12.58 -8.79 -18.02
C THR A 417 -11.45 -8.89 -17.00
N SER A 418 -11.09 -7.78 -16.34
CA SER A 418 -10.07 -7.75 -15.30
C SER A 418 -10.42 -8.61 -14.06
N PRO A 419 -9.42 -9.17 -13.36
CA PRO A 419 -9.60 -9.83 -12.08
C PRO A 419 -10.21 -8.92 -11.01
N VAL A 420 -11.12 -9.46 -10.21
CA VAL A 420 -11.74 -8.77 -9.07
C VAL A 420 -11.13 -9.27 -7.77
N ASN A 421 -10.67 -8.37 -6.90
CA ASN A 421 -10.35 -8.71 -5.51
C ASN A 421 -11.67 -9.03 -4.78
N PRO A 422 -11.88 -10.28 -4.31
CA PRO A 422 -13.17 -10.70 -3.74
C PRO A 422 -13.44 -10.13 -2.34
N GLY A 423 -12.44 -9.53 -1.68
CA GLY A 423 -12.59 -8.91 -0.35
C GLY A 423 -13.21 -7.51 -0.37
N ASN A 424 -13.07 -6.77 -1.47
CA ASN A 424 -13.54 -5.38 -1.60
C ASN A 424 -14.17 -5.02 -2.96
N GLY A 425 -14.11 -5.90 -3.95
CA GLY A 425 -14.62 -5.65 -5.30
C GLY A 425 -13.72 -4.78 -6.19
N PHE A 426 -12.51 -4.44 -5.73
CA PHE A 426 -11.59 -3.58 -6.47
C PHE A 426 -10.86 -4.36 -7.58
N ARG A 427 -10.49 -3.66 -8.66
CA ARG A 427 -9.90 -4.24 -9.87
C ARG A 427 -9.14 -3.21 -10.70
N ALA A 428 -8.38 -3.69 -11.68
CA ALA A 428 -7.88 -2.86 -12.77
C ALA A 428 -9.03 -2.48 -13.72
N GLY A 429 -8.88 -1.39 -14.46
CA GLY A 429 -9.91 -0.91 -15.37
C GLY A 429 -9.57 0.45 -15.97
N GLY A 430 -10.54 1.10 -16.62
CA GLY A 430 -10.36 2.44 -17.18
C GLY A 430 -9.98 2.47 -18.66
N TYR A 431 -9.88 1.29 -19.31
CA TYR A 431 -9.72 1.13 -20.74
C TYR A 431 -8.50 1.85 -21.36
N LEU A 432 -7.45 2.14 -20.58
CA LEU A 432 -6.29 2.91 -21.04
C LEU A 432 -5.72 2.35 -22.34
N GLY A 433 -5.51 3.22 -23.33
CA GLY A 433 -4.89 2.84 -24.59
C GLY A 433 -4.29 4.02 -25.33
N LEU A 434 -3.26 3.71 -26.12
CA LEU A 434 -2.65 4.60 -27.12
C LEU A 434 -3.12 4.16 -28.49
N ASP A 435 -3.79 5.03 -29.24
CA ASP A 435 -4.30 4.71 -30.58
C ASP A 435 -3.28 4.95 -31.71
N SER A 436 -3.64 4.54 -32.93
CA SER A 436 -2.78 4.70 -34.11
C SER A 436 -2.59 6.16 -34.56
N GLY A 437 -3.36 7.10 -34.00
CA GLY A 437 -3.18 8.55 -34.15
C GLY A 437 -2.18 9.15 -33.17
N ASN A 438 -1.59 8.35 -32.28
CA ASN A 438 -0.79 8.78 -31.13
C ASN A 438 -1.61 9.58 -30.09
N VAL A 439 -2.90 9.25 -29.93
CA VAL A 439 -3.73 9.79 -28.85
C VAL A 439 -3.83 8.76 -27.72
N LEU A 440 -3.44 9.16 -26.51
CA LEU A 440 -3.59 8.40 -25.29
C LEU A 440 -4.93 8.75 -24.64
N CYS A 441 -5.74 7.74 -24.32
CA CYS A 441 -7.07 7.93 -23.73
C CYS A 441 -7.34 6.97 -22.57
N TRP A 442 -8.04 7.45 -21.55
CA TRP A 442 -8.38 6.69 -20.35
C TRP A 442 -9.62 7.25 -19.64
N ALA A 443 -10.30 6.38 -18.89
CA ALA A 443 -11.46 6.73 -18.07
C ALA A 443 -11.13 6.57 -16.59
N LEU A 444 -11.33 7.62 -15.78
CA LEU A 444 -11.17 7.56 -14.33
C LEU A 444 -12.50 7.18 -13.65
N PRO A 445 -12.49 6.26 -12.67
CA PRO A 445 -13.70 5.80 -12.03
C PRO A 445 -14.05 6.62 -10.77
N SER A 446 -15.32 6.57 -10.35
CA SER A 446 -15.72 7.13 -9.05
C SER A 446 -15.19 6.33 -7.85
N ASP A 447 -14.94 5.03 -8.04
CA ASP A 447 -14.31 4.13 -7.06
C ASP A 447 -13.55 2.99 -7.79
N TYR A 448 -12.68 2.27 -7.07
CA TYR A 448 -11.89 1.19 -7.66
C TYR A 448 -12.69 -0.06 -8.08
N THR A 449 -14.03 -0.07 -7.94
CA THR A 449 -14.90 -1.13 -8.50
C THR A 449 -15.25 -0.87 -9.98
N TYR A 450 -15.01 0.33 -10.51
CA TYR A 450 -15.36 0.73 -11.88
C TYR A 450 -16.86 0.60 -12.22
N ALA A 451 -17.75 0.69 -11.23
CA ALA A 451 -19.21 0.66 -11.45
C ALA A 451 -19.75 1.95 -12.08
N SER A 452 -19.07 3.08 -11.85
CA SER A 452 -19.36 4.39 -12.46
C SER A 452 -18.07 5.20 -12.63
N TYR A 453 -18.15 6.24 -13.44
CA TYR A 453 -17.02 7.07 -13.84
C TYR A 453 -17.14 8.51 -13.34
N THR A 454 -16.01 9.22 -13.31
CA THR A 454 -15.97 10.68 -13.09
C THR A 454 -15.72 11.39 -14.41
N GLU A 455 -14.77 10.89 -15.20
CA GLU A 455 -14.32 11.55 -16.43
C GLU A 455 -13.70 10.58 -17.45
N LEU A 456 -13.68 11.02 -18.70
CA LEU A 456 -12.92 10.44 -19.81
C LEU A 456 -11.95 11.51 -20.32
N CYS A 457 -10.67 11.17 -20.39
CA CYS A 457 -9.61 12.07 -20.82
C CYS A 457 -8.88 11.57 -22.07
N GLU A 458 -8.42 12.51 -22.89
CA GLU A 458 -7.53 12.31 -24.05
C GLU A 458 -6.34 13.29 -24.02
N MET A 459 -5.18 12.86 -24.51
CA MET A 459 -4.10 13.76 -24.94
C MET A 459 -3.27 13.14 -26.06
N SER A 460 -2.75 13.95 -26.98
CA SER A 460 -1.72 13.46 -27.93
C SER A 460 -0.39 13.27 -27.19
N ILE A 461 0.29 12.14 -27.40
CA ILE A 461 1.65 11.97 -26.85
C ILE A 461 2.65 12.82 -27.64
N VAL A 462 3.71 13.26 -26.94
CA VAL A 462 4.86 13.95 -27.56
C VAL A 462 6.13 13.17 -27.26
N THR A 463 7.16 13.31 -28.10
CA THR A 463 8.34 12.43 -28.04
C THR A 463 9.59 13.11 -27.51
N THR A 464 9.57 14.44 -27.37
CA THR A 464 10.73 15.23 -26.95
C THR A 464 10.41 16.03 -25.70
N VAL A 465 11.26 15.94 -24.68
CA VAL A 465 11.15 16.74 -23.45
C VAL A 465 11.14 18.24 -23.79
N GLY A 466 10.26 19.00 -23.15
CA GLY A 466 9.98 20.41 -23.46
C GLY A 466 8.90 20.63 -24.53
N GLN A 467 8.39 19.58 -25.20
CA GLN A 467 7.20 19.70 -26.05
C GLN A 467 5.92 19.73 -25.21
N THR A 468 4.95 20.51 -25.68
CA THR A 468 3.63 20.63 -25.03
C THR A 468 2.55 19.83 -25.75
N THR A 469 1.57 19.38 -24.98
CA THR A 469 0.32 18.77 -25.44
C THR A 469 -0.87 19.40 -24.70
N THR A 470 -2.09 19.06 -25.11
CA THR A 470 -3.31 19.48 -24.42
C THR A 470 -3.99 18.25 -23.85
N LEU A 471 -4.06 18.17 -22.52
CA LEU A 471 -4.98 17.28 -21.84
C LEU A 471 -6.39 17.83 -22.01
N ARG A 472 -7.32 16.96 -22.39
CA ARG A 472 -8.74 17.27 -22.52
C ARG A 472 -9.52 16.23 -21.75
N CYS A 473 -10.39 16.66 -20.87
CA CYS A 473 -11.27 15.77 -20.10
C CYS A 473 -12.72 16.20 -20.28
N GLN A 474 -13.61 15.21 -20.20
CA GLN A 474 -15.05 15.43 -20.13
C GLN A 474 -15.63 14.66 -18.94
N GLN A 475 -16.36 15.36 -18.08
CA GLN A 475 -17.04 14.76 -16.94
C GLN A 475 -18.21 13.88 -17.41
N MET A 476 -18.22 12.61 -17.00
CA MET A 476 -19.29 11.67 -17.33
C MET A 476 -19.36 10.49 -16.36
N THR A 477 -20.59 10.13 -15.97
CA THR A 477 -20.86 9.00 -15.07
C THR A 477 -20.77 7.63 -15.75
N THR A 478 -20.80 7.61 -17.09
CA THR A 478 -20.68 6.43 -17.94
C THR A 478 -19.82 6.77 -19.16
N VAL A 479 -18.77 6.00 -19.41
CA VAL A 479 -17.91 6.16 -20.60
C VAL A 479 -18.34 5.20 -21.72
N PRO A 480 -18.15 5.55 -23.00
CA PRO A 480 -18.32 4.61 -24.10
C PRO A 480 -17.30 3.47 -23.99
N PRO A 481 -17.69 2.20 -24.16
CA PRO A 481 -16.71 1.11 -24.24
C PRO A 481 -15.85 1.25 -25.50
N PRO A 482 -14.64 0.66 -25.54
CA PRO A 482 -13.81 0.60 -26.74
C PRO A 482 -14.53 0.01 -27.96
N LEU A 483 -14.19 0.50 -29.16
CA LEU A 483 -14.78 0.02 -30.42
C LEU A 483 -14.41 -1.44 -30.71
N SER A 484 -13.22 -1.87 -30.30
CA SER A 484 -12.82 -3.27 -30.32
C SER A 484 -11.77 -3.59 -29.25
N GLY A 485 -11.86 -4.77 -28.66
CA GLY A 485 -10.96 -5.21 -27.59
C GLY A 485 -11.27 -4.58 -26.24
N ASP A 486 -10.31 -4.69 -25.31
CA ASP A 486 -10.46 -4.28 -23.91
C ASP A 486 -9.92 -2.87 -23.61
N THR A 487 -9.41 -2.14 -24.63
CA THR A 487 -8.74 -0.83 -24.46
C THR A 487 -9.04 0.15 -25.59
N TYR A 488 -8.90 1.45 -25.31
CA TYR A 488 -9.01 2.53 -26.30
C TYR A 488 -7.87 2.57 -27.33
N ALA A 489 -6.95 1.60 -27.34
CA ALA A 489 -5.93 1.48 -28.39
C ALA A 489 -6.53 1.21 -29.79
N SER A 490 -7.81 0.79 -29.85
CA SER A 490 -8.59 0.70 -31.09
C SER A 490 -9.13 2.04 -31.61
N GLY A 491 -8.97 3.12 -30.84
CA GLY A 491 -9.45 4.46 -31.14
C GLY A 491 -10.13 5.10 -29.92
N CYS A 492 -9.76 6.35 -29.63
CA CYS A 492 -10.37 7.13 -28.57
C CYS A 492 -11.86 7.43 -28.82
N PRO A 493 -12.74 7.37 -27.80
CA PRO A 493 -14.11 7.84 -27.93
C PRO A 493 -14.12 9.37 -28.10
N ALA A 494 -14.97 9.88 -28.99
CA ALA A 494 -15.10 11.33 -29.18
C ALA A 494 -15.71 12.00 -27.94
N ILE A 495 -14.98 12.96 -27.37
CA ILE A 495 -15.44 13.79 -26.24
C ILE A 495 -15.77 15.23 -26.66
N THR A 496 -16.61 15.89 -25.87
CA THR A 496 -16.75 17.35 -25.85
C THR A 496 -16.14 17.85 -24.55
N PRO A 497 -14.88 18.33 -24.55
CA PRO A 497 -14.18 18.62 -23.31
C PRO A 497 -14.83 19.77 -22.54
N ASP A 498 -15.16 19.54 -21.28
CA ASP A 498 -15.50 20.59 -20.31
C ASP A 498 -14.27 21.12 -19.57
N GLU A 499 -13.17 20.35 -19.58
CA GLU A 499 -11.87 20.76 -19.09
C GLU A 499 -10.76 20.58 -20.14
N GLN A 500 -9.85 21.56 -20.21
CA GLN A 500 -8.62 21.48 -21.01
C GLN A 500 -7.45 22.13 -20.28
N ARG A 501 -6.29 21.46 -20.25
CA ARG A 501 -5.05 21.96 -19.63
C ARG A 501 -3.86 21.74 -20.59
N THR A 502 -2.95 22.70 -20.65
CA THR A 502 -1.68 22.50 -21.38
C THR A 502 -0.72 21.76 -20.46
N LEU A 503 -0.13 20.67 -20.95
CA LEU A 503 0.92 19.93 -20.26
C LEU A 503 2.21 19.96 -21.07
N THR A 504 3.35 19.91 -20.40
CA THR A 504 4.68 19.76 -21.01
C THR A 504 5.22 18.39 -20.65
N LEU A 505 5.78 17.64 -21.60
CA LEU A 505 6.58 16.46 -21.27
C LEU A 505 7.90 16.94 -20.65
N VAL A 506 8.11 16.70 -19.35
CA VAL A 506 9.26 17.23 -18.59
C VAL A 506 10.31 16.18 -18.25
N ALA A 507 9.93 14.91 -18.27
CA ALA A 507 10.80 13.76 -18.08
C ALA A 507 10.26 12.52 -18.81
N ASN A 508 11.14 11.65 -19.33
CA ASN A 508 10.78 10.39 -20.00
C ASN A 508 11.87 9.30 -19.90
#